data_AF-A0A2V8UGU6-F1
#
_entry.id   AF-A0A2V8UGU6-F1
#
_cell.length_a   1.000
_cell.length_b   1.000
_cell.length_c   1.000
_cell.angle_alpha   90.00
_cell.angle_beta   90.00
_cell.angle_gamma   90.00
#
_symmetry.space_group_name_H-M   'P 1'
#
loop_
_entity.id
_entity.type
_entity.pdbx_description
1 polymer ?
#
loop_
_entity_poly.entity_id
_entity_poly.type
_entity_poly.pdbx_seq_one_letter_code
_entity_poly.pdbx_strand_id
1 'polypeptide(L)'
;MLTLLPNLASSFKISSAKEWMGTISQDRSSAITGELGKRARMVPVSISLAHAGRKIEGYDMQMADDRFLAPFLMQIAVYSAIDSTERALGAASYAVRGQIEFHGGAPPLKLNNMYAGDANTAMQVSLSAAIPLAYVLQSEFSSLVVKKVALDIDSFDEKKQFQIDQVIVSPHEVRAGEKVQLTAILVGDNGAEVSRTVSYTVPIGAPAGPLYFTVADGNVANLSEFRQILGSTPRSVEQLVASVNKLRANTKAYVRVWRAEPNFQLDAEDFPDPPPSLALILGASQTALQTRNSKVAELEISAGDAVISGTKTVQVEVKE
;
A
#
# COMPACT_ATOMS: atom_id res chain seq x y z
N MET A 1 -15.97 17.45 35.63
CA MET A 1 -15.96 18.94 35.74
C MET A 1 -16.07 19.49 34.34
N LEU A 2 -16.86 20.53 34.08
CA LEU A 2 -16.99 21.16 32.76
C LEU A 2 -16.53 22.62 32.90
N THR A 3 -15.48 22.99 32.17
CA THR A 3 -14.94 24.35 32.11
C THR A 3 -15.00 24.84 30.67
N LEU A 4 -15.29 26.11 30.46
CA LEU A 4 -15.14 26.76 29.15
C LEU A 4 -13.72 27.30 29.03
N LEU A 5 -13.03 26.94 27.94
CA LEU A 5 -11.82 27.64 27.53
C LEU A 5 -12.24 28.72 26.52
N PRO A 6 -12.25 30.00 26.92
CA PRO A 6 -12.59 31.08 26.00
C PRO A 6 -11.48 31.24 24.96
N ASN A 7 -11.87 31.30 23.69
CA ASN A 7 -10.99 31.60 22.56
C ASN A 7 -11.74 32.53 21.59
N LEU A 8 -11.05 33.58 21.13
CA LEU A 8 -11.56 34.62 20.22
C LEU A 8 -11.99 34.07 18.85
N ALA A 9 -11.37 32.98 18.38
CA ALA A 9 -11.75 32.33 17.13
C ALA A 9 -12.89 31.31 17.32
N SER A 10 -12.79 30.44 18.33
CA SER A 10 -13.84 29.48 18.70
C SER A 10 -13.64 28.99 20.13
N SER A 11 -14.59 29.33 21.02
CA SER A 11 -14.58 28.85 22.41
C SER A 11 -14.99 27.38 22.48
N PHE A 12 -14.37 26.60 23.35
CA PHE A 12 -14.68 25.18 23.51
C PHE A 12 -14.80 24.74 24.97
N LYS A 13 -15.53 23.66 25.19
CA LYS A 13 -15.77 23.09 26.52
C LYS A 13 -14.74 22.00 26.80
N ILE A 14 -14.07 22.09 27.93
CA ILE A 14 -13.19 21.05 28.46
C ILE A 14 -13.96 20.33 29.56
N SER A 15 -14.15 19.03 29.40
CA SER A 15 -14.72 18.18 30.44
C SER A 15 -13.74 17.11 30.89
N SER A 16 -13.77 16.81 32.18
CA SER A 16 -13.18 15.57 32.70
C SER A 16 -14.25 14.47 32.73
N ALA A 17 -13.96 13.36 32.05
CA ALA A 17 -14.75 12.15 32.15
C ALA A 17 -14.71 11.63 33.60
N LYS A 18 -15.85 11.16 34.10
CA LYS A 18 -15.97 10.51 35.41
C LYS A 18 -15.97 8.99 35.21
N GLU A 19 -16.63 8.27 36.12
CA GLU A 19 -16.85 6.84 35.99
C GLU A 19 -17.57 6.50 34.68
N TRP A 20 -17.25 5.31 34.19
CA TRP A 20 -17.88 4.76 33.01
C TRP A 20 -19.32 4.34 33.36
N MET A 21 -20.30 4.91 32.65
CA MET A 21 -21.73 4.73 32.99
C MET A 21 -22.47 3.78 32.03
N GLY A 22 -22.03 3.69 30.78
CA GLY A 22 -22.80 3.07 29.71
C GLY A 22 -22.14 3.21 28.36
N THR A 23 -22.76 2.61 27.35
CA THR A 23 -22.33 2.69 25.96
C THR A 23 -23.44 3.31 25.12
N ILE A 24 -23.08 4.31 24.32
CA ILE A 24 -23.95 4.84 23.27
C ILE A 24 -23.91 3.86 22.10
N SER A 25 -25.06 3.41 21.65
CA SER A 25 -25.21 2.46 20.53
C SER A 25 -25.70 3.13 19.24
N GLN A 26 -26.38 4.27 19.34
CA GLN A 26 -26.81 5.06 18.18
C GLN A 26 -26.75 6.55 18.47
N ASP A 27 -26.31 7.31 17.47
CA ASP A 27 -26.42 8.76 17.40
C ASP A 27 -27.20 9.11 16.12
N ARG A 28 -28.41 9.64 16.29
CA ARG A 28 -29.31 10.05 15.21
C ARG A 28 -29.67 11.52 15.43
N SER A 29 -30.03 12.19 14.34
CA SER A 29 -30.40 13.62 14.39
C SER A 29 -31.47 13.98 15.42
N SER A 30 -32.38 13.06 15.73
CA SER A 30 -33.48 13.26 16.68
C SER A 30 -33.25 12.64 18.06
N ALA A 31 -32.31 11.70 18.23
CA ALA A 31 -32.11 10.99 19.49
C ALA A 31 -30.76 10.25 19.55
N ILE A 32 -30.24 10.14 20.76
CA ILE A 32 -29.10 9.28 21.11
C ILE A 32 -29.64 8.12 21.95
N THR A 33 -29.25 6.88 21.62
CA THR A 33 -29.65 5.67 22.37
C THR A 33 -28.42 4.98 22.93
N GLY A 34 -28.53 4.38 24.11
CA GLY A 34 -27.46 3.63 24.74
C GLY A 34 -27.94 2.75 25.89
N GLU A 35 -27.03 1.92 26.39
CA GLU A 35 -27.27 1.01 27.52
C GLU A 35 -26.33 1.37 28.67
N LEU A 36 -26.90 1.62 29.86
CA LEU A 36 -26.13 1.79 31.09
C LEU A 36 -25.53 0.45 31.52
N GLY A 37 -24.35 0.46 32.14
CA GLY A 37 -23.70 -0.75 32.67
C GLY A 37 -23.03 -1.67 31.63
N LYS A 38 -23.42 -1.60 30.34
CA LYS A 38 -22.79 -2.36 29.23
C LYS A 38 -21.57 -1.68 28.63
N ARG A 39 -20.38 -2.29 28.72
CA ARG A 39 -19.13 -1.78 28.10
C ARG A 39 -19.12 -1.87 26.59
N ALA A 40 -18.57 -0.85 25.94
CA ALA A 40 -18.31 -0.86 24.51
C ALA A 40 -17.24 -1.90 24.18
N ARG A 41 -17.35 -2.53 23.01
CA ARG A 41 -16.26 -3.36 22.50
C ARG A 41 -15.13 -2.45 22.08
N MET A 42 -13.92 -2.80 22.49
CA MET A 42 -12.70 -2.06 22.22
C MET A 42 -11.69 -2.97 21.53
N VAL A 43 -10.92 -2.39 20.61
CA VAL A 43 -9.80 -3.00 19.91
C VAL A 43 -8.51 -2.47 20.52
N PRO A 44 -7.60 -3.34 21.00
CA PRO A 44 -6.27 -2.92 21.40
C PRO A 44 -5.46 -2.45 20.18
N VAL A 45 -4.87 -1.26 20.30
CA VAL A 45 -3.98 -0.66 19.29
C VAL A 45 -2.64 -0.39 19.95
N SER A 46 -1.57 -0.94 19.39
CA SER A 46 -0.19 -0.71 19.81
C SER A 46 0.55 0.02 18.70
N ILE A 47 1.18 1.15 19.03
CA ILE A 47 2.05 1.92 18.11
C ILE A 47 3.42 2.06 18.77
N SER A 48 4.47 1.50 18.15
CA SER A 48 5.85 1.70 18.56
C SER A 48 6.51 2.73 17.67
N LEU A 49 7.13 3.75 18.28
CA LEU A 49 7.89 4.77 17.57
C LEU A 49 9.39 4.58 17.79
N ALA A 50 10.13 4.61 16.70
CA ALA A 50 11.58 4.64 16.70
C ALA A 50 12.07 5.81 15.82
N HIS A 51 13.29 6.26 16.09
CA HIS A 51 14.01 7.20 15.25
C HIS A 51 15.32 6.54 14.83
N ALA A 52 15.48 6.30 13.54
CA ALA A 52 16.58 5.55 12.96
C ALA A 52 16.88 4.24 13.72
N GLY A 53 15.83 3.47 14.02
CA GLY A 53 15.90 2.19 14.74
C GLY A 53 16.06 2.28 16.26
N ARG A 54 16.26 3.48 16.82
CA ARG A 54 16.28 3.69 18.28
C ARG A 54 14.86 3.95 18.78
N LYS A 55 14.36 3.08 19.65
CA LYS A 55 13.05 3.25 20.29
C LYS A 55 12.96 4.59 21.02
N ILE A 56 11.92 5.35 20.74
CA ILE A 56 11.59 6.60 21.42
C ILE A 56 10.48 6.34 22.43
N GLU A 57 9.33 5.88 21.93
CA GLU A 57 8.09 5.79 22.71
C GLU A 57 7.22 4.63 22.21
N GLY A 58 6.28 4.20 23.06
CA GLY A 58 5.27 3.23 22.68
C GLY A 58 3.92 3.65 23.25
N TYR A 59 2.88 3.50 22.44
CA TYR A 59 1.52 3.86 22.79
C TYR A 59 0.63 2.62 22.76
N ASP A 60 0.05 2.30 23.92
CA ASP A 60 -0.99 1.28 24.05
C ASP A 60 -2.34 1.97 24.25
N MET A 61 -3.25 1.76 23.29
CA MET A 61 -4.54 2.45 23.22
C MET A 61 -5.69 1.45 23.10
N GLN A 62 -6.90 1.93 23.36
CA GLN A 62 -8.15 1.21 23.10
C GLN A 62 -8.97 2.01 22.10
N MET A 63 -9.20 1.43 20.93
CA MET A 63 -10.02 2.02 19.86
C MET A 63 -11.43 1.42 19.90
N ALA A 64 -12.47 2.22 19.70
CA ALA A 64 -13.83 1.67 19.60
C ALA A 64 -13.92 0.66 18.45
N ASP A 65 -14.48 -0.52 18.71
CA ASP A 65 -14.75 -1.55 17.70
C ASP A 65 -16.01 -1.17 16.89
N ASP A 66 -15.83 -0.25 15.95
CA ASP A 66 -16.88 0.20 15.04
C ASP A 66 -16.33 0.35 13.62
N ARG A 67 -17.07 -0.14 12.63
CA ARG A 67 -16.59 -0.24 11.23
C ARG A 67 -16.41 1.12 10.56
N PHE A 68 -17.16 2.14 10.99
CA PHE A 68 -17.09 3.49 10.45
C PHE A 68 -16.08 4.35 11.22
N LEU A 69 -16.05 4.21 12.55
CA LEU A 69 -15.15 5.00 13.39
C LEU A 69 -13.71 4.47 13.39
N ALA A 70 -13.50 3.16 13.34
CA ALA A 70 -12.16 2.56 13.47
C ALA A 70 -11.13 3.12 12.48
N PRO A 71 -11.40 3.29 11.17
CA PRO A 71 -10.43 3.88 10.26
C PRO A 71 -10.07 5.32 10.63
N PHE A 72 -11.06 6.14 11.02
CA PHE A 72 -10.84 7.52 11.41
C PHE A 72 -10.07 7.62 12.75
N LEU A 73 -10.42 6.79 13.73
CA LEU A 73 -9.71 6.71 15.00
C LEU A 73 -8.27 6.22 14.82
N MET A 74 -8.03 5.27 13.92
CA MET A 74 -6.69 4.81 13.55
C MET A 74 -5.87 5.94 12.93
N GLN A 75 -6.47 6.71 12.01
CA GLN A 75 -5.82 7.89 11.44
C GLN A 75 -5.41 8.90 12.53
N ILE A 76 -6.33 9.25 13.44
CA ILE A 76 -6.03 10.16 14.55
C ILE A 76 -4.91 9.60 15.43
N ALA A 77 -5.01 8.33 15.83
CA ALA A 77 -4.02 7.69 16.70
C ALA A 77 -2.61 7.71 16.09
N VAL A 78 -2.47 7.35 14.81
CA VAL A 78 -1.18 7.37 14.11
C VAL A 78 -0.67 8.79 13.92
N TYR A 79 -1.54 9.73 13.52
CA TYR A 79 -1.14 11.13 13.36
C TYR A 79 -0.64 11.71 14.69
N SER A 80 -1.42 11.57 15.77
CA SER A 80 -1.08 12.08 17.10
C SER A 80 0.17 11.43 17.68
N ALA A 81 0.41 10.14 17.43
CA ALA A 81 1.64 9.48 17.84
C ALA A 81 2.87 10.07 17.16
N ILE A 82 2.80 10.37 15.85
CA ILE A 82 3.91 11.01 15.14
C ILE A 82 4.07 12.47 15.55
N ASP A 83 2.98 13.23 15.61
CA ASP A 83 2.96 14.67 15.91
C ASP A 83 3.44 14.99 17.33
N SER A 84 3.26 14.08 18.30
CA SER A 84 3.76 14.27 19.66
C SER A 84 5.28 14.17 19.79
N THR A 85 5.95 13.48 18.87
CA THR A 85 7.40 13.20 18.96
C THR A 85 8.23 13.90 17.89
N GLU A 86 7.64 14.27 16.75
CA GLU A 86 8.36 14.70 15.55
C GLU A 86 8.14 16.18 15.19
N ARG A 87 9.05 16.72 14.36
CA ARG A 87 8.89 18.09 13.83
C ARG A 87 7.82 18.10 12.74
N ALA A 88 6.88 19.05 12.83
CA ALA A 88 5.81 19.21 11.83
C ALA A 88 6.30 19.68 10.44
N LEU A 89 7.49 20.29 10.36
CA LEU A 89 8.07 20.85 9.13
C LEU A 89 9.53 20.41 8.95
N GLY A 90 9.91 20.12 7.70
CA GLY A 90 11.24 19.69 7.32
C GLY A 90 11.20 18.37 6.54
N ALA A 91 12.29 18.08 5.83
CA ALA A 91 12.49 16.80 5.17
C ALA A 91 12.41 15.67 6.21
N ALA A 92 11.49 14.74 6.00
CA ALA A 92 11.29 13.61 6.90
C ALA A 92 10.88 12.37 6.12
N SER A 93 11.23 11.21 6.67
CA SER A 93 10.74 9.93 6.19
C SER A 93 10.25 9.05 7.32
N TYR A 94 9.28 8.19 7.01
CA TYR A 94 8.67 7.27 7.95
C TYR A 94 8.54 5.90 7.30
N ALA A 95 9.18 4.89 7.89
CA ALA A 95 8.94 3.49 7.52
C ALA A 95 7.85 2.92 8.42
N VAL A 96 6.75 2.48 7.81
CA VAL A 96 5.56 1.96 8.50
C VAL A 96 5.47 0.46 8.25
N ARG A 97 5.58 -0.31 9.32
CA ARG A 97 5.44 -1.77 9.30
C ARG A 97 4.38 -2.16 10.31
N GLY A 98 3.56 -3.15 10.00
CA GLY A 98 2.57 -3.59 10.95
C GLY A 98 1.53 -4.51 10.37
N GLN A 99 0.58 -4.87 11.22
CA GLN A 99 -0.53 -5.70 10.83
C GLN A 99 -1.80 -5.41 11.63
N ILE A 100 -2.93 -5.68 10.99
CA ILE A 100 -4.25 -5.65 11.59
C ILE A 100 -4.75 -7.09 11.59
N GLU A 101 -4.96 -7.63 12.79
CA GLU A 101 -5.52 -8.97 12.98
C GLU A 101 -7.04 -8.89 13.08
N PHE A 102 -7.71 -9.93 12.59
CA PHE A 102 -9.16 -10.05 12.65
C PHE A 102 -9.58 -11.26 13.49
N HIS A 103 -10.80 -11.21 14.03
CA HIS A 103 -11.43 -12.38 14.61
C HIS A 103 -11.82 -13.40 13.52
N GLY A 104 -12.07 -14.65 13.90
CA GLY A 104 -12.59 -15.67 12.98
C GLY A 104 -11.56 -16.31 12.05
N GLY A 105 -10.26 -16.05 12.24
CA GLY A 105 -9.17 -16.74 11.53
C GLY A 105 -8.84 -16.18 10.15
N ALA A 106 -9.43 -15.04 9.77
CA ALA A 106 -9.05 -14.34 8.55
C ALA A 106 -7.56 -13.94 8.59
N PRO A 107 -6.87 -13.94 7.43
CA PRO A 107 -5.47 -13.53 7.37
C PRO A 107 -5.29 -12.08 7.83
N PRO A 108 -4.15 -11.73 8.46
CA PRO A 108 -3.90 -10.37 8.87
C PRO A 108 -3.72 -9.46 7.65
N LEU A 109 -4.25 -8.23 7.74
CA LEU A 109 -3.97 -7.16 6.78
C LEU A 109 -2.60 -6.56 7.11
N LYS A 110 -1.67 -6.59 6.16
CA LYS A 110 -0.29 -6.16 6.35
C LYS A 110 -0.10 -4.73 5.85
N LEU A 111 0.65 -3.95 6.61
CA LEU A 111 1.09 -2.61 6.24
C LEU A 111 2.62 -2.63 6.17
N ASN A 112 3.18 -2.28 5.01
CA ASN A 112 4.63 -2.24 4.80
C ASN A 112 4.97 -1.26 3.67
N ASN A 113 5.10 0.01 4.03
CA ASN A 113 5.45 1.07 3.11
C ASN A 113 6.26 2.15 3.82
N MET A 114 6.93 2.98 3.03
CA MET A 114 7.67 4.13 3.51
C MET A 114 7.11 5.41 2.90
N TYR A 115 7.18 6.52 3.62
CA TYR A 115 6.67 7.81 3.17
C TYR A 115 7.76 8.84 3.39
N ALA A 116 8.08 9.61 2.35
CA ALA A 116 9.12 10.62 2.38
C ALA A 116 8.57 11.94 1.80
N GLY A 117 8.90 13.06 2.42
CA GLY A 117 8.41 14.37 1.99
C GLY A 117 8.91 15.52 2.85
N ASP A 118 8.67 16.73 2.37
CA ASP A 118 9.17 17.97 2.99
C ASP A 118 8.15 18.63 3.94
N ALA A 119 6.87 18.23 3.85
CA ALA A 119 5.77 18.70 4.68
C ALA A 119 4.63 17.69 4.73
N ASN A 120 3.84 17.71 5.81
CA ASN A 120 2.64 16.91 6.01
C ASN A 120 2.85 15.38 5.89
N THR A 121 4.10 14.88 6.00
CA THR A 121 4.40 13.46 5.85
C THR A 121 3.70 12.62 6.93
N ALA A 122 3.54 13.15 8.16
CA ALA A 122 2.76 12.51 9.23
C ALA A 122 1.28 12.28 8.84
N MET A 123 0.66 13.22 8.12
CA MET A 123 -0.71 13.07 7.61
C MET A 123 -0.79 12.01 6.50
N GLN A 124 0.22 11.94 5.63
CA GLN A 124 0.28 10.89 4.60
C GLN A 124 0.42 9.50 5.24
N VAL A 125 1.28 9.37 6.24
CA VAL A 125 1.47 8.13 7.01
C VAL A 125 0.17 7.70 7.69
N SER A 126 -0.52 8.62 8.38
CA SER A 126 -1.76 8.28 9.08
C SER A 126 -2.88 7.84 8.13
N LEU A 127 -3.03 8.52 6.98
CA LEU A 127 -3.96 8.11 5.93
C LEU A 127 -3.61 6.74 5.36
N SER A 128 -2.32 6.45 5.16
CA SER A 128 -1.88 5.18 4.60
C SER A 128 -2.19 3.97 5.48
N ALA A 129 -2.25 4.16 6.80
CA ALA A 129 -2.64 3.12 7.74
C ALA A 129 -4.16 2.95 7.77
N ALA A 130 -4.91 4.05 7.64
CA ALA A 130 -6.37 4.07 7.72
C ALA A 130 -7.08 3.59 6.45
N ILE A 131 -6.59 3.94 5.25
CA ILE A 131 -7.26 3.62 3.97
C ILE A 131 -7.43 2.11 3.75
N PRO A 132 -6.40 1.26 3.93
CA PRO A 132 -6.56 -0.18 3.80
C PRO A 132 -7.56 -0.75 4.80
N LEU A 133 -7.56 -0.25 6.04
CA LEU A 133 -8.54 -0.65 7.05
C LEU A 133 -9.97 -0.25 6.65
N ALA A 134 -10.14 0.99 6.15
CA ALA A 134 -11.42 1.47 5.65
C ALA A 134 -11.95 0.60 4.51
N TYR A 135 -11.11 0.30 3.52
CA TYR A 135 -11.49 -0.55 2.39
C TYR A 135 -11.98 -1.93 2.87
N VAL A 136 -11.25 -2.55 3.79
CA VAL A 136 -11.58 -3.88 4.28
C VAL A 136 -12.85 -3.88 5.16
N LEU A 137 -13.04 -2.87 6.01
CA LEU A 137 -14.23 -2.74 6.87
C LEU A 137 -15.47 -2.21 6.15
N GLN A 138 -15.32 -1.54 5.01
CA GLN A 138 -16.45 -1.12 4.17
C GLN A 138 -16.95 -2.24 3.24
N SER A 139 -16.26 -3.38 3.22
CA SER A 139 -16.77 -4.58 2.53
C SER A 139 -18.08 -5.09 3.13
N GLU A 140 -18.84 -5.84 2.34
CA GLU A 140 -20.11 -6.44 2.75
C GLU A 140 -19.96 -7.58 3.79
N PHE A 141 -18.72 -7.99 4.10
CA PHE A 141 -18.43 -9.03 5.07
C PHE A 141 -18.58 -8.50 6.50
N SER A 142 -19.79 -8.60 7.04
CA SER A 142 -20.12 -8.20 8.42
C SER A 142 -19.39 -9.02 9.50
N SER A 143 -18.92 -10.23 9.17
CA SER A 143 -18.10 -11.08 10.05
C SER A 143 -16.69 -10.53 10.31
N LEU A 144 -16.25 -9.56 9.51
CA LEU A 144 -14.90 -9.02 9.62
C LEU A 144 -14.79 -8.02 10.77
N VAL A 145 -14.30 -8.50 11.90
CA VAL A 145 -14.15 -7.73 13.14
C VAL A 145 -12.68 -7.62 13.49
N VAL A 146 -12.21 -6.40 13.74
CA VAL A 146 -10.81 -6.16 14.10
C VAL A 146 -10.55 -6.72 15.49
N LYS A 147 -9.50 -7.52 15.62
CA LYS A 147 -9.06 -8.13 16.87
C LYS A 147 -7.97 -7.31 17.53
N LYS A 148 -6.99 -6.84 16.75
CA LYS A 148 -5.82 -6.12 17.24
C LYS A 148 -5.16 -5.34 16.11
N VAL A 149 -4.60 -4.18 16.45
CA VAL A 149 -3.72 -3.41 15.57
C VAL A 149 -2.33 -3.31 16.20
N ALA A 150 -1.28 -3.59 15.44
CA ALA A 150 0.11 -3.39 15.85
C ALA A 150 0.88 -2.69 14.73
N LEU A 151 1.45 -1.52 15.04
CA LEU A 151 2.23 -0.70 14.11
C LEU A 151 3.60 -0.38 14.72
N ASP A 152 4.62 -0.47 13.88
CA ASP A 152 5.97 -0.02 14.11
C ASP A 152 6.27 1.10 13.10
N ILE A 153 6.56 2.29 13.60
CA ILE A 153 6.86 3.47 12.78
C ILE A 153 8.27 3.94 13.13
N ASP A 154 9.14 3.97 12.12
CA ASP A 154 10.53 4.42 12.25
C ASP A 154 10.71 5.72 11.48
N SER A 155 11.08 6.79 12.18
CA SER A 155 11.26 8.13 11.64
C SER A 155 12.72 8.40 11.26
N PHE A 156 12.91 9.29 10.29
CA PHE A 156 14.22 9.74 9.81
C PHE A 156 14.16 11.24 9.50
N ASP A 157 15.16 11.99 9.97
CA ASP A 157 15.33 13.45 9.75
C ASP A 157 15.84 13.79 8.33
N GLU A 158 15.60 12.91 7.36
CA GLU A 158 16.00 13.08 5.97
C GLU A 158 14.91 12.55 5.03
N LYS A 159 14.86 13.09 3.81
CA LYS A 159 13.97 12.60 2.74
C LYS A 159 14.63 11.42 2.02
N LYS A 160 14.35 10.21 2.48
CA LYS A 160 14.83 8.94 1.94
C LYS A 160 13.96 8.54 0.76
N GLN A 161 14.26 9.13 -0.39
CA GLN A 161 13.59 8.83 -1.65
C GLN A 161 14.62 8.73 -2.76
N PHE A 162 14.42 7.77 -3.65
CA PHE A 162 15.09 7.70 -4.94
C PHE A 162 14.08 7.79 -6.08
N GLN A 163 14.49 8.47 -7.14
CA GLN A 163 13.81 8.47 -8.43
C GLN A 163 14.53 7.53 -9.40
N ILE A 164 13.77 6.75 -10.16
CA ILE A 164 14.30 5.98 -11.29
C ILE A 164 14.65 6.96 -12.40
N ASP A 165 15.93 7.27 -12.52
CA ASP A 165 16.44 8.26 -13.48
C ASP A 165 16.66 7.62 -14.86
N GLN A 166 17.39 6.50 -14.88
CA GLN A 166 17.73 5.79 -16.11
C GLN A 166 17.68 4.27 -15.92
N VAL A 167 17.41 3.56 -17.01
CA VAL A 167 17.61 2.11 -17.10
C VAL A 167 18.51 1.85 -18.28
N ILE A 168 19.59 1.11 -18.04
CA ILE A 168 20.54 0.67 -19.05
C ILE A 168 20.36 -0.82 -19.25
N VAL A 169 20.41 -1.28 -20.49
CA VAL A 169 20.28 -2.69 -20.83
C VAL A 169 21.47 -3.17 -21.65
N SER A 170 21.93 -4.39 -21.37
CA SER A 170 23.02 -5.01 -22.12
C SER A 170 22.88 -6.53 -22.15
N PRO A 171 23.00 -7.17 -23.33
CA PRO A 171 23.09 -6.56 -24.66
C PRO A 171 21.71 -6.04 -25.14
N HIS A 172 21.70 -5.23 -26.20
CA HIS A 172 20.46 -4.74 -26.85
C HIS A 172 19.85 -5.74 -27.83
N GLU A 173 20.56 -6.81 -28.15
CA GLU A 173 20.11 -7.92 -28.97
C GLU A 173 20.48 -9.23 -28.27
N VAL A 174 19.54 -10.18 -28.19
CA VAL A 174 19.72 -11.48 -27.54
C VAL A 174 19.01 -12.58 -28.32
N ARG A 175 19.43 -13.82 -28.15
CA ARG A 175 18.66 -15.01 -28.55
C ARG A 175 17.91 -15.63 -27.39
N ALA A 176 16.96 -16.50 -27.70
CA ALA A 176 16.31 -17.33 -26.69
C ALA A 176 17.34 -18.15 -25.91
N GLY A 177 17.23 -18.15 -24.57
CA GLY A 177 18.20 -18.76 -23.65
C GLY A 177 19.33 -17.83 -23.20
N GLU A 178 19.54 -16.68 -23.84
CA GLU A 178 20.58 -15.73 -23.45
C GLU A 178 20.12 -14.79 -22.32
N LYS A 179 21.09 -14.14 -21.68
CA LYS A 179 20.87 -13.24 -20.54
C LYS A 179 20.88 -11.79 -20.97
N VAL A 180 19.87 -11.05 -20.52
CA VAL A 180 19.81 -9.59 -20.52
C VAL A 180 20.18 -9.11 -19.13
N GLN A 181 21.09 -8.16 -19.03
CA GLN A 181 21.36 -7.41 -17.80
C GLN A 181 20.68 -6.05 -17.86
N LEU A 182 19.93 -5.72 -16.82
CA LEU A 182 19.30 -4.42 -16.63
C LEU A 182 19.92 -3.73 -15.43
N THR A 183 20.44 -2.53 -15.64
CA THR A 183 20.95 -1.66 -14.58
C THR A 183 20.03 -0.47 -14.43
N ALA A 184 19.32 -0.40 -13.31
CA ALA A 184 18.55 0.78 -12.91
C ALA A 184 19.45 1.76 -12.17
N ILE A 185 19.47 3.00 -12.62
CA ILE A 185 20.14 4.13 -11.97
C ILE A 185 19.08 4.90 -11.18
N LEU A 186 19.31 4.98 -9.88
CA LEU A 186 18.43 5.60 -8.90
C LEU A 186 19.11 6.86 -8.36
N VAL A 187 18.44 8.00 -8.42
CA VAL A 187 18.98 9.29 -7.97
C VAL A 187 18.13 9.85 -6.83
N GLY A 188 18.79 10.22 -5.72
CA GLY A 188 18.14 10.86 -4.58
C GLY A 188 18.18 12.38 -4.69
N ASP A 189 17.34 13.07 -3.92
CA ASP A 189 17.23 14.54 -3.96
C ASP A 189 18.55 15.25 -3.56
N ASN A 190 19.41 14.57 -2.82
CA ASN A 190 20.75 15.04 -2.46
C ASN A 190 21.82 14.80 -3.55
N GLY A 191 21.42 14.30 -4.72
CA GLY A 191 22.32 13.92 -5.81
C GLY A 191 23.03 12.57 -5.61
N ALA A 192 22.72 11.81 -4.55
CA ALA A 192 23.26 10.48 -4.38
C ALA A 192 22.73 9.55 -5.46
N GLU A 193 23.64 8.82 -6.11
CA GLU A 193 23.32 7.86 -7.17
C GLU A 193 23.56 6.43 -6.67
N VAL A 194 22.59 5.55 -6.91
CA VAL A 194 22.68 4.12 -6.62
C VAL A 194 22.32 3.33 -7.88
N SER A 195 23.26 2.54 -8.38
CA SER A 195 23.00 1.61 -9.47
C SER A 195 22.64 0.21 -8.94
N ARG A 196 21.59 -0.39 -9.50
CA ARG A 196 21.18 -1.77 -9.18
C ARG A 196 21.00 -2.58 -10.45
N THR A 197 21.65 -3.74 -10.50
CA THR A 197 21.61 -4.62 -11.67
C THR A 197 20.79 -5.88 -11.37
N VAL A 198 19.94 -6.26 -12.31
CA VAL A 198 19.21 -7.53 -12.32
C VAL A 198 19.44 -8.23 -13.66
N SER A 199 19.48 -9.56 -13.65
CA SER A 199 19.61 -10.36 -14.87
C SER A 199 18.31 -11.10 -15.16
N TYR A 200 17.87 -11.04 -16.41
CA TYR A 200 16.75 -11.78 -16.94
C TYR A 200 17.25 -12.74 -18.02
N THR A 201 16.88 -14.02 -17.94
CA THR A 201 17.19 -15.00 -18.99
C THR A 201 15.98 -15.11 -19.90
N VAL A 202 16.16 -14.84 -21.20
CA VAL A 202 15.07 -14.99 -22.16
C VAL A 202 14.71 -16.47 -22.25
N PRO A 203 13.44 -16.88 -22.04
CA PRO A 203 13.05 -18.28 -22.10
C PRO A 203 13.40 -18.93 -23.45
N ILE A 204 13.80 -20.20 -23.41
CA ILE A 204 13.98 -21.00 -24.63
C ILE A 204 12.62 -21.08 -25.35
N GLY A 205 12.60 -20.81 -26.66
CA GLY A 205 11.38 -20.76 -27.46
C GLY A 205 10.66 -19.41 -27.45
N ALA A 206 11.23 -18.36 -26.85
CA ALA A 206 10.68 -17.01 -26.98
C ALA A 206 10.70 -16.56 -28.46
N PRO A 207 9.61 -15.95 -28.97
CA PRO A 207 9.55 -15.52 -30.36
C PRO A 207 10.54 -14.39 -30.66
N ALA A 208 10.97 -14.27 -31.91
CA ALA A 208 11.75 -13.12 -32.35
C ALA A 208 10.95 -11.81 -32.21
N GLY A 209 11.65 -10.67 -32.11
CA GLY A 209 11.05 -9.35 -32.03
C GLY A 209 11.31 -8.61 -30.71
N PRO A 210 10.66 -7.46 -30.51
CA PRO A 210 10.95 -6.57 -29.39
C PRO A 210 10.46 -7.13 -28.06
N LEU A 211 11.36 -7.14 -27.07
CA LEU A 211 11.08 -7.42 -25.68
C LEU A 211 11.27 -6.15 -24.86
N TYR A 212 10.22 -5.73 -24.16
CA TYR A 212 10.22 -4.51 -23.36
C TYR A 212 10.44 -4.82 -21.89
N PHE A 213 11.19 -3.93 -21.24
CA PHE A 213 11.44 -3.95 -19.81
C PHE A 213 11.04 -2.61 -19.23
N THR A 214 9.98 -2.60 -18.43
CA THR A 214 9.56 -1.41 -17.68
C THR A 214 10.01 -1.56 -16.24
N VAL A 215 10.92 -0.70 -15.79
CA VAL A 215 11.30 -0.59 -14.38
C VAL A 215 10.47 0.53 -13.77
N ALA A 216 9.67 0.22 -12.76
CA ALA A 216 8.73 1.16 -12.18
C ALA A 216 8.63 1.06 -10.66
N ASP A 217 8.16 2.13 -10.03
CA ASP A 217 7.80 2.13 -8.62
C ASP A 217 6.57 1.24 -8.32
N GLY A 218 6.29 1.05 -7.02
CA GLY A 218 5.16 0.24 -6.56
C GLY A 218 3.79 0.78 -6.99
N ASN A 219 3.62 2.10 -7.12
CA ASN A 219 2.32 2.68 -7.51
C ASN A 219 1.98 2.35 -8.97
N VAL A 220 2.94 2.52 -9.87
CA VAL A 220 2.81 2.16 -11.28
C VAL A 220 2.66 0.64 -11.42
N ALA A 221 3.45 -0.14 -10.68
CA ALA A 221 3.38 -1.59 -10.73
C ALA A 221 2.05 -2.16 -10.21
N ASN A 222 1.38 -1.46 -9.28
CA ASN A 222 0.07 -1.86 -8.72
C ASN A 222 -1.14 -1.34 -9.50
N LEU A 223 -0.96 -0.62 -10.62
CA LEU A 223 -2.08 0.03 -11.31
C LEU A 223 -3.15 -0.97 -11.80
N SER A 224 -2.72 -2.14 -12.29
CA SER A 224 -3.60 -3.25 -12.67
C SER A 224 -4.37 -3.81 -11.47
N GLU A 225 -3.67 -4.05 -10.36
CA GLU A 225 -4.22 -4.59 -9.12
C GLU A 225 -5.22 -3.60 -8.50
N PHE A 226 -4.93 -2.30 -8.51
CA PHE A 226 -5.88 -1.28 -8.04
C PHE A 226 -7.16 -1.25 -8.87
N ARG A 227 -7.06 -1.29 -10.21
CA ARG A 227 -8.25 -1.36 -11.08
C ARG A 227 -9.09 -2.60 -10.78
N GLN A 228 -8.43 -3.73 -10.51
CA GLN A 228 -9.11 -4.96 -10.16
C GLN A 228 -9.78 -4.87 -8.78
N ILE A 229 -9.10 -4.33 -7.77
CA ILE A 229 -9.63 -4.09 -6.42
C ILE A 229 -10.87 -3.19 -6.47
N LEU A 230 -10.90 -2.20 -7.36
CA LEU A 230 -12.02 -1.27 -7.53
C LEU A 230 -13.13 -1.83 -8.45
N GLY A 231 -12.79 -2.73 -9.37
CA GLY A 231 -13.71 -3.26 -10.39
C GLY A 231 -14.29 -4.65 -10.09
N SER A 232 -13.80 -5.33 -9.06
CA SER A 232 -14.27 -6.66 -8.66
C SER A 232 -14.82 -6.67 -7.24
N THR A 233 -15.90 -7.42 -7.02
CA THR A 233 -16.44 -7.67 -5.68
C THR A 233 -15.80 -8.95 -5.14
N PRO A 234 -15.02 -8.89 -4.04
CA PRO A 234 -14.42 -10.09 -3.45
C PRO A 234 -15.50 -11.07 -2.99
N ARG A 235 -15.28 -12.37 -3.19
CA ARG A 235 -16.22 -13.43 -2.84
C ARG A 235 -16.03 -13.97 -1.41
N SER A 236 -14.87 -13.70 -0.80
CA SER A 236 -14.58 -14.04 0.60
C SER A 236 -13.68 -13.01 1.28
N VAL A 237 -13.61 -13.07 2.61
CA VAL A 237 -12.72 -12.25 3.42
C VAL A 237 -11.25 -12.52 3.08
N GLU A 238 -10.90 -13.79 2.85
CA GLU A 238 -9.54 -14.19 2.49
C GLU A 238 -9.14 -13.57 1.16
N GLN A 239 -10.04 -13.58 0.17
CA GLN A 239 -9.80 -12.95 -1.13
C GLN A 239 -9.66 -11.44 -1.02
N LEU A 240 -10.51 -10.78 -0.21
CA LEU A 240 -10.44 -9.35 0.05
C LEU A 240 -9.09 -8.95 0.66
N VAL A 241 -8.69 -9.58 1.76
CA VAL A 241 -7.42 -9.27 2.43
C VAL A 241 -6.21 -9.67 1.58
N ALA A 242 -6.27 -10.81 0.89
CA ALA A 242 -5.21 -11.23 -0.04
C ALA A 242 -5.01 -10.22 -1.18
N SER A 243 -6.08 -9.62 -1.69
CA SER A 243 -5.99 -8.63 -2.77
C SER A 243 -5.23 -7.38 -2.33
N VAL A 244 -5.48 -6.91 -1.11
CA VAL A 244 -4.74 -5.76 -0.53
C VAL A 244 -3.30 -6.15 -0.19
N ASN A 245 -3.08 -7.33 0.40
CA ASN A 245 -1.74 -7.81 0.77
C ASN A 245 -0.85 -8.14 -0.44
N LYS A 246 -1.43 -8.35 -1.63
CA LYS A 246 -0.70 -8.58 -2.88
C LYS A 246 -0.11 -7.29 -3.46
N LEU A 247 -0.56 -6.12 -2.98
CA LEU A 247 -0.01 -4.85 -3.42
C LEU A 247 1.48 -4.78 -3.11
N ARG A 248 2.24 -4.39 -4.13
CA ARG A 248 3.68 -4.19 -4.09
C ARG A 248 4.05 -3.04 -3.15
N ALA A 249 5.05 -3.25 -2.31
CA ALA A 249 5.61 -2.20 -1.44
C ALA A 249 6.32 -1.12 -2.26
N ASN A 250 6.34 0.11 -1.74
CA ASN A 250 6.93 1.26 -2.43
C ASN A 250 8.45 1.46 -2.17
N THR A 251 9.09 0.55 -1.43
CA THR A 251 10.54 0.57 -1.15
C THR A 251 11.36 -0.27 -2.14
N LYS A 252 10.72 -0.75 -3.22
CA LYS A 252 11.34 -1.53 -4.28
C LYS A 252 10.95 -0.96 -5.64
N ALA A 253 11.82 -1.16 -6.63
CA ALA A 253 11.44 -1.06 -8.03
C ALA A 253 11.08 -2.45 -8.57
N TYR A 254 10.17 -2.48 -9.54
CA TYR A 254 9.69 -3.70 -10.17
C TYR A 254 10.00 -3.65 -11.65
N VAL A 255 10.63 -4.70 -12.17
CA VAL A 255 10.91 -4.88 -13.59
C VAL A 255 9.82 -5.74 -14.18
N ARG A 256 8.94 -5.13 -14.97
CA ARG A 256 7.96 -5.83 -15.78
C ARG A 256 8.56 -6.13 -17.15
N VAL A 257 8.68 -7.41 -17.48
CA VAL A 257 9.07 -7.88 -18.81
C VAL A 257 7.80 -8.14 -19.61
N TRP A 258 7.68 -7.56 -20.79
CA TRP A 258 6.45 -7.66 -21.57
C TRP A 258 6.67 -7.53 -23.09
N ARG A 259 5.68 -7.98 -23.86
CA ARG A 259 5.63 -7.83 -25.32
C ARG A 259 4.38 -7.07 -25.73
N ALA A 260 4.44 -6.42 -26.89
CA ALA A 260 3.31 -5.68 -27.46
C ALA A 260 2.26 -6.62 -28.09
N GLU A 261 1.86 -7.64 -27.35
CA GLU A 261 0.89 -8.67 -27.74
C GLU A 261 -0.40 -8.53 -26.93
N PRO A 262 -1.52 -9.14 -27.39
CA PRO A 262 -2.77 -9.12 -26.65
C PRO A 262 -2.63 -9.68 -25.24
N ASN A 263 -3.25 -9.02 -24.27
CA ASN A 263 -3.44 -9.54 -22.91
C ASN A 263 -4.90 -9.38 -22.54
N PHE A 264 -5.54 -10.45 -22.11
CA PHE A 264 -6.90 -10.42 -21.61
C PHE A 264 -6.89 -10.57 -20.10
N GLN A 265 -7.76 -9.85 -19.41
CA GLN A 265 -7.92 -9.96 -17.96
C GLN A 265 -9.37 -10.37 -17.65
N LEU A 266 -9.55 -11.46 -16.91
CA LEU A 266 -10.86 -11.98 -16.49
C LEU A 266 -10.76 -12.50 -15.06
N ASP A 267 -11.68 -12.12 -14.17
CA ASP A 267 -11.77 -12.63 -12.79
C ASP A 267 -10.45 -12.62 -12.00
N ALA A 268 -9.63 -11.57 -12.15
CA ALA A 268 -8.30 -11.41 -11.54
C ALA A 268 -7.16 -12.24 -12.15
N GLU A 269 -7.42 -12.96 -13.23
CA GLU A 269 -6.41 -13.70 -13.97
C GLU A 269 -6.03 -12.95 -15.24
N ASP A 270 -4.71 -12.85 -15.46
CA ASP A 270 -4.13 -12.36 -16.70
C ASP A 270 -3.92 -13.55 -17.64
N PHE A 271 -4.40 -13.40 -18.88
CA PHE A 271 -4.16 -14.28 -20.00
C PHE A 271 -3.26 -13.55 -21.01
N PRO A 272 -1.93 -13.60 -20.81
CA PRO A 272 -0.97 -13.02 -21.73
C PRO A 272 -0.86 -13.88 -22.99
N ASP A 273 -1.01 -13.24 -24.16
CA ASP A 273 -0.92 -13.86 -25.49
C ASP A 273 -1.62 -15.23 -25.60
N PRO A 274 -2.95 -15.29 -25.33
CA PRO A 274 -3.66 -16.56 -25.36
C PRO A 274 -3.78 -17.08 -26.80
N PRO A 275 -3.86 -18.41 -27.01
CA PRO A 275 -4.09 -18.98 -28.33
C PRO A 275 -5.29 -18.36 -29.05
N PRO A 276 -5.30 -18.24 -30.39
CA PRO A 276 -6.36 -17.53 -31.12
C PRO A 276 -7.78 -17.99 -30.80
N SER A 277 -7.99 -19.30 -30.58
CA SER A 277 -9.28 -19.86 -30.19
C SER A 277 -9.76 -19.34 -28.82
N LEU A 278 -8.86 -19.27 -27.84
CA LEU A 278 -9.16 -18.72 -26.52
C LEU A 278 -9.32 -17.20 -26.58
N ALA A 279 -8.49 -16.50 -27.37
CA ALA A 279 -8.61 -15.06 -27.58
C ALA A 279 -9.98 -14.66 -28.16
N LEU A 280 -10.56 -15.47 -29.05
CA LEU A 280 -11.92 -15.24 -29.58
C LEU A 280 -12.99 -15.37 -28.50
N ILE A 281 -12.87 -16.36 -27.61
CA ILE A 281 -13.82 -16.56 -26.50
C ILE A 281 -13.70 -15.41 -25.50
N LEU A 282 -12.48 -15.04 -25.11
CA LEU A 282 -12.22 -13.94 -24.18
C LEU A 282 -12.65 -12.59 -24.80
N GLY A 283 -12.36 -12.35 -26.07
CA GLY A 283 -12.77 -11.13 -26.78
C GLY A 283 -14.29 -11.01 -26.99
N ALA A 284 -15.02 -12.11 -27.02
CA ALA A 284 -16.49 -12.11 -27.05
C ALA A 284 -17.11 -11.91 -25.65
N SER A 285 -16.34 -12.08 -24.57
CA SER A 285 -16.82 -11.86 -23.21
C SER A 285 -16.95 -10.37 -22.91
N GLN A 286 -18.09 -9.96 -22.39
CA GLN A 286 -18.31 -8.56 -21.96
C GLN A 286 -17.54 -8.20 -20.68
N THR A 287 -17.09 -9.20 -19.91
CA THR A 287 -16.37 -9.00 -18.64
C THR A 287 -14.86 -9.05 -18.80
N ALA A 288 -14.34 -9.53 -19.93
CA ALA A 288 -12.90 -9.60 -20.17
C ALA A 288 -12.39 -8.25 -20.67
N LEU A 289 -11.30 -7.76 -20.06
CA LEU A 289 -10.63 -6.54 -20.50
C LEU A 289 -9.45 -6.89 -21.40
N GLN A 290 -9.44 -6.36 -22.62
CA GLN A 290 -8.31 -6.51 -23.54
C GLN A 290 -7.32 -5.34 -23.41
N THR A 291 -6.05 -5.64 -23.23
CA THR A 291 -4.93 -4.70 -23.28
C THR A 291 -3.85 -5.19 -24.26
N ARG A 292 -2.82 -4.38 -24.54
CA ARG A 292 -1.82 -4.65 -25.60
C ARG A 292 -0.39 -4.91 -25.09
N ASN A 293 -0.26 -5.27 -23.81
CA ASN A 293 1.05 -5.46 -23.19
C ASN A 293 1.09 -6.80 -22.44
N SER A 294 1.28 -7.92 -23.12
CA SER A 294 1.38 -9.25 -22.50
C SER A 294 2.54 -9.33 -21.51
N LYS A 295 2.25 -9.67 -20.25
CA LYS A 295 3.30 -9.81 -19.22
C LYS A 295 4.01 -11.16 -19.42
N VAL A 296 5.33 -11.12 -19.53
CA VAL A 296 6.18 -12.31 -19.66
C VAL A 296 6.77 -12.70 -18.31
N ALA A 297 7.29 -11.72 -17.56
CA ALA A 297 7.92 -11.95 -16.26
C ALA A 297 7.89 -10.68 -15.40
N GLU A 298 8.17 -10.86 -14.11
CA GLU A 298 8.37 -9.77 -13.17
C GLU A 298 9.58 -10.06 -12.29
N LEU A 299 10.40 -9.04 -12.05
CA LEU A 299 11.56 -9.12 -11.15
C LEU A 299 11.50 -7.95 -10.16
N GLU A 300 12.14 -8.11 -9.01
CA GLU A 300 12.26 -7.04 -8.02
C GLU A 300 13.69 -6.50 -7.98
N ILE A 301 13.81 -5.19 -7.81
CA ILE A 301 15.06 -4.49 -7.54
C ILE A 301 14.93 -3.86 -6.15
N SER A 302 15.72 -4.35 -5.20
CA SER A 302 15.85 -3.72 -3.88
C SER A 302 16.72 -2.47 -3.97
N ALA A 303 16.19 -1.36 -3.49
CA ALA A 303 16.85 -0.05 -3.54
C ALA A 303 17.33 0.45 -2.17
N GLY A 304 17.26 -0.39 -1.13
CA GLY A 304 17.57 -0.02 0.25
C GLY A 304 16.36 0.54 1.00
N ASP A 305 16.60 1.16 2.15
CA ASP A 305 15.55 1.72 3.02
C ASP A 305 15.11 3.13 2.56
N ALA A 306 14.52 3.21 1.36
CA ALA A 306 14.05 4.47 0.77
C ALA A 306 12.82 4.25 -0.12
N VAL A 307 11.99 5.29 -0.26
CA VAL A 307 10.85 5.31 -1.19
C VAL A 307 11.35 5.35 -2.63
N ILE A 308 10.76 4.56 -3.51
CA ILE A 308 11.06 4.56 -4.94
C ILE A 308 9.95 5.24 -5.72
N SER A 309 10.34 6.05 -6.70
CA SER A 309 9.44 6.80 -7.55
C SER A 309 9.89 6.78 -9.01
N GLY A 310 8.93 6.82 -9.93
CA GLY A 310 9.18 6.96 -11.36
C GLY A 310 9.03 5.66 -12.14
N THR A 311 9.25 5.77 -13.45
CA THR A 311 9.15 4.65 -14.38
C THR A 311 10.01 4.91 -15.62
N LYS A 312 10.66 3.86 -16.12
CA LYS A 312 11.45 3.88 -17.36
C LYS A 312 11.25 2.58 -18.11
N THR A 313 11.14 2.67 -19.43
CA THR A 313 11.01 1.50 -20.30
C THR A 313 12.18 1.47 -21.28
N VAL A 314 12.77 0.28 -21.44
CA VAL A 314 13.80 -0.01 -22.44
C VAL A 314 13.38 -1.21 -23.28
N GLN A 315 13.99 -1.35 -24.46
CA GLN A 315 13.73 -2.44 -25.40
C GLN A 315 15.01 -3.22 -25.66
N VAL A 316 14.86 -4.54 -25.81
CA VAL A 316 15.86 -5.47 -26.33
C VAL A 316 15.25 -6.23 -27.49
N GLU A 317 16.01 -6.44 -28.56
CA GLU A 317 15.57 -7.23 -29.69
C GLU A 317 15.89 -8.71 -29.47
N VAL A 318 14.88 -9.58 -29.55
CA VAL A 318 15.08 -11.03 -29.54
C VAL A 318 15.27 -11.51 -30.98
N LYS A 319 16.44 -12.08 -31.26
CA LYS A 319 16.78 -12.69 -32.55
C LYS A 319 16.46 -14.19 -32.56
N GLU A 320 16.35 -14.71 -33.77
CA GLU A 320 16.33 -16.16 -34.05
C GLU A 320 17.60 -16.86 -33.53
#